data_AF-A0A1X2KPU6-F1
#
_entry.id   AF-A0A1X2KPU6-F1
#
_cell.length_a   1.000
_cell.length_b   1.000
_cell.length_c   1.000
_cell.angle_alpha   90.00
_cell.angle_beta   90.00
_cell.angle_gamma   90.00
#
_symmetry.space_group_name_H-M   'P 1'
#
loop_
_entity.id
_entity.type
_entity.pdbx_description
1 polymer ?
#
loop_
_entity_poly.entity_id
_entity_poly.type
_entity_poly.pdbx_seq_one_letter_code
_entity_poly.pdbx_strand_id
1 'polypeptide(L)' 'MAVEDLIDALCRRTAQRDELKARVVRAERACVVSAAQINELVQELGGLLTVLGEATGAERDQVCTSLGLRLDYDL' A
#
# COMPACT_ATOMS: atom_id res chain seq x y z
N MET A 1 -2.31 41.03 -27.39
CA MET A 1 -2.19 40.93 -25.92
C MET A 1 -3.09 39.86 -25.33
N ALA A 2 -4.43 40.00 -25.27
CA ALA A 2 -5.27 39.02 -24.54
C ALA A 2 -5.21 37.55 -25.03
N VAL A 3 -4.97 37.32 -26.32
CA VAL A 3 -4.88 35.96 -26.89
C VAL A 3 -3.50 35.33 -26.67
N GLU A 4 -2.43 36.12 -26.78
CA GLU A 4 -1.06 35.66 -26.51
C GLU A 4 -0.90 35.32 -25.03
N ASP A 5 -1.44 36.16 -24.14
CA ASP A 5 -1.44 35.90 -22.69
C ASP A 5 -2.19 34.60 -22.33
N LEU A 6 -3.28 34.31 -23.06
CA LEU A 6 -4.04 33.07 -22.91
C LEU A 6 -3.27 31.85 -23.43
N ILE A 7 -2.57 31.98 -24.55
CA ILE A 7 -1.70 30.93 -25.09
C ILE A 7 -0.58 30.62 -24.09
N ASP A 8 0.06 31.64 -23.53
CA ASP A 8 1.12 31.47 -22.53
C ASP A 8 0.60 30.84 -21.23
N ALA A 9 -0.62 31.19 -20.81
CA ALA A 9 -1.27 30.56 -19.68
C ALA A 9 -1.58 29.07 -19.94
N LEU A 10 -2.05 28.73 -21.14
CA LEU A 10 -2.33 27.34 -21.54
C LEU A 10 -1.06 26.50 -21.66
N CYS A 11 0.01 27.06 -22.22
CA CYS A 11 1.31 26.40 -22.30
C CYS A 11 1.87 26.09 -20.91
N ARG A 12 1.82 27.06 -19.99
CA ARG A 12 2.24 26.85 -18.60
C ARG A 12 1.43 25.77 -17.90
N ARG A 13 0.10 25.80 -18.05
CA ARG A 13 -0.79 24.80 -17.43
C ARG A 13 -0.58 23.40 -18.01
N THR A 14 -0.27 23.32 -19.30
CA THR A 14 0.08 22.07 -19.98
C THR A 14 1.38 21.49 -19.43
N ALA A 15 2.42 22.30 -19.30
CA ALA A 15 3.70 21.88 -18.72
C ALA A 15 3.54 21.40 -17.27
N GLN A 16 2.78 22.14 -16.44
CA GLN A 16 2.49 21.74 -15.05
C GLN A 16 1.74 20.41 -14.98
N ARG A 17 0.74 20.21 -15.85
CA ARG A 17 0.00 18.95 -15.91
C ARG A 17 0.92 17.79 -16.27
N ASP A 18 1.80 17.98 -17.25
CA ASP A 18 2.67 16.92 -17.73
C ASP A 18 3.74 16.57 -16.69
N GLU A 19 4.25 17.55 -15.95
CA GLU A 19 5.12 17.33 -14.79
C GLU A 19 4.40 16.54 -13.67
N LEU A 20 3.16 16.92 -13.34
CA LEU A 20 2.36 16.21 -12.34
C LEU A 20 2.07 14.77 -12.76
N LYS A 21 1.74 14.53 -14.03
CA LYS A 21 1.60 13.16 -14.58
C LYS A 21 2.89 12.35 -14.44
N ALA A 22 4.03 12.94 -14.76
CA ALA A 22 5.32 12.27 -14.60
C ALA A 22 5.64 11.95 -13.13
N ARG A 23 5.22 12.80 -12.19
CA ARG A 23 5.34 12.55 -10.75
C ARG A 23 4.43 11.41 -10.29
N VAL A 24 3.18 11.36 -10.77
CA VAL A 24 2.25 10.26 -10.46
C VAL A 24 2.79 8.93 -10.99
N VAL A 25 3.21 8.87 -12.26
CA VAL A 25 3.78 7.63 -12.83
C VAL A 25 5.03 7.17 -12.08
N ARG A 26 5.89 8.10 -11.63
CA ARG A 26 7.05 7.76 -10.80
C ARG A 26 6.66 7.25 -9.41
N ALA A 27 5.67 7.88 -8.77
CA ALA A 27 5.19 7.46 -7.46
C ALA A 27 4.48 6.10 -7.52
N GLU A 28 3.65 5.86 -8.53
CA GLU A 28 3.02 4.57 -8.78
C GLU A 28 4.06 3.48 -9.01
N ARG A 29 5.09 3.74 -9.82
CA ARG A 29 6.21 2.80 -10.02
C ARG A 29 7.01 2.54 -8.75
N ALA A 30 7.16 3.53 -7.88
CA ALA A 30 7.88 3.37 -6.61
C ALA A 30 7.09 2.58 -5.56
N CYS A 31 5.77 2.47 -5.70
CA CYS A 31 4.89 1.84 -4.71
C CYS A 31 4.38 0.44 -5.12
N VAL A 32 4.81 -0.11 -6.26
CA VAL A 32 4.53 -1.51 -6.58
C VAL A 32 5.52 -2.39 -5.82
N VAL A 33 5.30 -2.52 -4.52
CA VAL A 33 5.89 -3.62 -3.76
C VAL A 33 5.23 -4.87 -4.34
N SER A 34 6.03 -5.73 -4.98
CA SER A 34 5.49 -6.96 -5.55
C SER A 34 4.88 -7.81 -4.43
N ALA A 35 3.84 -8.60 -4.75
CA ALA A 35 3.28 -9.54 -3.78
C ALA A 35 4.34 -10.47 -3.17
N ALA A 36 5.41 -10.76 -3.93
CA ALA A 36 6.58 -11.49 -3.45
C ALA A 36 7.35 -10.74 -2.35
N GLN A 37 7.63 -9.44 -2.54
CA GLN A 37 8.29 -8.61 -1.53
C GLN A 37 7.42 -8.38 -0.29
N ILE A 38 6.10 -8.25 -0.46
CA ILE A 38 5.17 -8.21 0.68
C ILE A 38 5.23 -9.54 1.45
N ASN A 39 5.25 -10.67 0.73
CA ASN A 39 5.34 -11.99 1.36
C ASN A 39 6.68 -12.21 2.07
N GLU A 40 7.79 -11.76 1.49
CA GLU A 40 9.12 -11.76 2.15
C GLU A 40 9.11 -10.94 3.43
N LEU A 41 8.56 -9.72 3.41
CA LEU A 41 8.39 -8.89 4.61
C LEU A 41 7.50 -9.55 5.67
N VAL A 42 6.39 -10.18 5.25
CA VAL A 42 5.52 -10.92 6.16
C VAL A 42 6.26 -12.10 6.81
N GLN A 43 7.08 -12.82 6.04
CA GLN A 43 7.91 -13.93 6.55
C GLN A 43 9.02 -13.44 7.48
N GLU A 44 9.71 -12.35 7.14
CA GLU A 44 10.74 -11.73 7.98
C GLU A 44 10.19 -11.23 9.32
N LEU A 45 8.94 -10.73 9.33
CA LEU A 45 8.22 -10.31 10.54
C LEU A 45 7.57 -11.49 11.30
N GLY A 46 7.77 -12.74 10.84
CA GLY A 46 7.21 -13.95 11.46
C GLY A 46 5.72 -14.19 11.18
N GLY A 47 5.10 -13.32 10.38
CA GLY A 47 3.69 -13.39 10.03
C GLY A 47 2.75 -13.29 11.23
N LEU A 48 1.46 -13.52 10.97
CA LEU A 48 0.44 -13.52 12.01
C LEU A 48 0.71 -14.59 13.09
N LEU A 49 1.33 -15.71 12.71
CA LEU A 49 1.62 -16.83 13.61
C LEU A 49 2.64 -16.48 14.70
N THR A 50 3.68 -15.72 14.41
CA THR A 50 4.63 -15.26 15.44
C THR A 50 3.96 -14.28 16.41
N VAL A 51 3.14 -13.35 15.91
CA VAL A 51 2.36 -12.43 16.75
C VAL A 51 1.36 -13.18 17.63
N LEU A 52 0.75 -14.24 17.11
CA LEU A 52 -0.16 -15.08 17.88
C LEU A 52 0.58 -16.02 18.85
N GLY A 53 1.82 -16.41 18.57
CA GLY A 53 2.61 -17.28 19.45
C GLY A 53 2.94 -16.66 20.81
N GLU A 54 3.00 -15.33 20.88
CA GLU A 54 3.20 -14.57 22.12
C GLU A 54 1.87 -14.22 22.82
N ALA A 55 0.73 -14.40 22.14
CA ALA A 55 -0.59 -14.06 22.64
C ALA A 55 -1.21 -15.21 23.48
N THR A 56 -1.98 -14.84 24.50
CA THR A 56 -2.76 -15.80 25.28
C THR A 56 -3.84 -16.49 24.42
N GLY A 57 -4.38 -17.62 24.88
CA GLY A 57 -5.43 -18.33 24.13
C GLY A 57 -6.64 -17.46 23.78
N ALA A 58 -7.08 -16.61 24.71
CA ALA A 58 -8.21 -15.70 24.50
C ALA A 58 -7.93 -14.59 23.48
N GLU A 59 -6.71 -14.03 23.50
CA GLU A 59 -6.28 -13.01 22.53
C GLU A 59 -6.18 -13.60 21.12
N ARG A 60 -5.69 -14.85 21.01
CA ARG A 60 -5.66 -15.57 19.73
C ARG A 60 -7.06 -15.81 19.16
N ASP A 61 -7.98 -16.29 19.99
CA ASP A 61 -9.37 -16.53 19.57
C ASP A 61 -10.07 -15.26 19.10
N GLN A 62 -9.83 -14.13 19.78
CA GLN A 62 -10.39 -12.84 19.39
C GLN A 62 -9.87 -12.38 18.03
N VAL A 63 -8.56 -12.47 17.80
CA VAL A 63 -7.94 -12.08 16.54
C VAL A 63 -8.41 -12.98 15.40
N CYS A 64 -8.41 -14.30 15.60
CA CYS A 64 -8.90 -15.25 14.59
C CYS A 64 -10.38 -15.04 14.26
N THR A 65 -11.23 -14.80 15.27
CA THR A 65 -12.65 -14.48 15.05
C THR A 65 -12.82 -13.20 14.23
N SER A 66 -12.06 -12.14 14.53
CA SER A 66 -12.10 -10.89 13.76
C SER A 66 -11.66 -11.03 12.30
N LEU A 67 -10.82 -12.03 12.02
CA LEU A 67 -10.32 -12.37 10.69
C LEU A 67 -11.19 -13.43 9.99
N GLY A 68 -12.25 -13.92 10.63
CA GLY A 68 -13.09 -15.00 10.10
C GLY A 68 -12.37 -16.36 9.99
N LEU A 69 -11.27 -16.52 10.71
CA LEU A 69 -10.48 -17.74 10.75
C LEU A 69 -10.94 -18.62 11.91
N ARG A 70 -11.12 -19.91 11.65
CA ARG A 70 -11.42 -20.90 12.68
C ARG A 70 -10.18 -21.76 12.89
N LEU A 71 -9.53 -21.59 14.03
CA LEU A 71 -8.39 -22.42 14.42
C LEU A 71 -8.93 -23.68 15.10
N ASP A 72 -8.96 -24.79 14.38
CA ASP A 72 -9.14 -26.11 14.99
C ASP A 72 -7.75 -26.59 15.44
N TYR A 73 -7.32 -26.21 16.65
CA TYR A 73 -6.15 -26.82 17.28
C TYR A 73 -6.59 -27.96 18.20
N ASP A 74 -6.35 -29.21 17.77
CA ASP A 74 -6.10 -30.30 18.72
C ASP A 74 -4.68 -30.12 19.26
N LEU A 75 -4.58 -29.93 20.58
CA LEU A 75 -3.33 -29.70 21.32
C LEU A 75 -2.39 -30.91 21.29
#